data_AF-A0A957C5D9-F1
#
_entry.id   AF-A0A957C5D9-F1
#
_cell.length_a   1.000
_cell.length_b   1.000
_cell.length_c   1.000
_cell.angle_alpha   90.00
_cell.angle_beta   90.00
_cell.angle_gamma   90.00
#
_symmetry.space_group_name_H-M   'P 1'
#
loop_
_entity.id
_entity.type
_entity.pdbx_description
1 polymer ?
#
loop_
_entity_poly.entity_id
_entity_poly.type
_entity_poly.pdbx_seq_one_letter_code
_entity_poly.pdbx_strand_id
1 'polypeptide(L)' 'MSTTAILQQRVLLLNGSTWEPLSVITVPRAMNLLLAGKAIVVEESGKFIRTVRDQFSVPSVIALRTYINVPRRRA' A
#
# COMPACT_ATOMS: atom_id res chain seq x y z
N MET A 1 3.44 -5.44 19.98
CA MET A 1 2.80 -4.33 19.23
C MET A 1 1.37 -4.74 18.89
N SER A 2 0.37 -3.92 19.21
CA SER A 2 -1.04 -4.26 18.98
C SER A 2 -1.36 -4.32 17.48
N THR A 3 -1.97 -5.41 17.00
CA THR A 3 -2.33 -5.63 15.58
C THR A 3 -3.12 -4.46 14.99
N THR A 4 -4.03 -3.87 15.78
CA THR A 4 -4.83 -2.71 15.38
C THR A 4 -3.97 -1.51 14.98
N ALA A 5 -2.84 -1.28 15.66
CA ALA A 5 -1.94 -0.17 15.36
C ALA A 5 -1.20 -0.36 14.02
N ILE A 6 -0.94 -1.61 13.61
CA ILE A 6 -0.33 -1.91 12.31
C ILE A 6 -1.33 -1.64 11.18
N LEU A 7 -2.60 -2.01 11.36
CA LEU A 7 -3.63 -1.78 10.35
C LEU A 7 -3.91 -0.29 10.08
N GLN A 8 -3.65 0.58 11.07
CA GLN A 8 -3.80 2.04 10.92
C GLN A 8 -2.55 2.73 10.33
N GLN A 9 -1.49 1.99 10.02
CA GLN A 9 -0.30 2.60 9.41
C GLN A 9 -0.58 3.11 8.00
N ARG A 10 0.18 4.14 7.66
CA ARG A 10 0.11 4.85 6.38
C ARG A 10 1.09 4.21 5.40
N VAL A 11 0.61 3.97 4.18
CA VAL A 11 1.36 3.43 3.05
C VAL A 11 1.26 4.42 1.90
N LEU A 12 2.39 4.78 1.30
CA LEU A 12 2.41 5.64 0.13
C LEU A 12 1.99 4.84 -1.11
N LEU A 13 1.00 5.35 -1.85
CA LEU A 13 0.57 4.82 -3.13
C LEU A 13 1.13 5.67 -4.26
N LEU A 14 1.90 5.04 -5.14
CA LEU A 14 2.44 5.63 -6.35
C LEU A 14 1.63 5.23 -7.58
N ASN A 15 1.71 6.05 -8.61
CA ASN A 15 1.12 5.76 -9.90
C ASN A 15 1.94 4.74 -10.69
N GLY A 16 1.27 3.97 -11.55
CA GLY A 16 1.93 3.06 -12.47
C GLY A 16 2.68 3.83 -13.54
N SER A 17 3.94 3.47 -13.77
CA SER A 17 4.87 4.07 -14.74
C SER A 17 5.49 5.41 -14.35
N THR A 18 4.73 6.37 -13.79
CA THR A 18 5.28 7.71 -13.49
C THR A 18 5.94 7.80 -12.12
N TRP A 19 5.66 6.86 -11.20
CA TRP A 19 6.15 6.87 -9.82
C TRP A 19 5.78 8.13 -9.03
N GLU A 20 4.83 8.91 -9.53
CA GLU A 20 4.34 10.09 -8.83
C GLU A 20 3.46 9.68 -7.64
N PRO A 21 3.50 10.44 -6.53
CA PRO A 21 2.67 10.16 -5.37
C PRO A 21 1.19 10.40 -5.71
N LEU A 22 0.35 9.37 -5.58
CA LEU A 22 -1.10 9.47 -5.77
C LEU A 22 -1.83 9.78 -4.48
N SER A 23 -1.53 9.05 -3.42
CA SER A 23 -2.19 9.20 -2.13
C SER A 23 -1.47 8.45 -1.03
N VAL A 24 -1.86 8.71 0.21
CA VAL A 24 -1.47 7.90 1.37
C VAL A 24 -2.68 7.08 1.82
N ILE A 25 -2.54 5.77 1.84
CA ILE A 25 -3.61 4.81 2.16
C ILE A 25 -3.28 4.01 3.43
N THR A 26 -4.26 3.28 3.95
CA THR A 26 -4.05 2.38 5.10
C THR A 26 -3.50 1.03 4.67
N VAL A 27 -2.87 0.30 5.59
CA VAL A 27 -2.34 -1.05 5.33
C VAL A 27 -3.40 -2.02 4.77
N PRO A 28 -4.64 -2.13 5.32
CA PRO A 28 -5.67 -2.99 4.73
C PRO A 28 -5.95 -2.67 3.25
N ARG A 29 -6.00 -1.38 2.88
CA ARG A 29 -6.22 -0.97 1.49
C ARG A 29 -5.03 -1.32 0.61
N ALA A 30 -3.81 -1.13 1.10
CA ALA A 30 -2.59 -1.54 0.40
C ALA A 30 -2.55 -3.05 0.15
N MET A 31 -2.80 -3.85 1.20
CA MET A 31 -2.86 -5.31 1.10
C MET A 31 -3.95 -5.77 0.12
N ASN A 32 -5.14 -5.15 0.14
CA ASN A 32 -6.18 -5.46 -0.84
C ASN A 32 -5.72 -5.24 -2.29
N LEU A 33 -4.98 -4.16 -2.57
CA LEU A 33 -4.46 -3.89 -3.91
C LEU A 33 -3.38 -4.89 -4.33
N LEU A 34 -2.49 -5.27 -3.41
CA LEU A 34 -1.44 -6.26 -3.65
C LEU A 34 -2.03 -7.65 -3.90
N LEU A 35 -2.94 -8.11 -3.03
CA LEU A 35 -3.59 -9.41 -3.14
C LEU A 35 -4.49 -9.51 -4.37
N ALA A 36 -5.12 -8.40 -4.79
CA ALA A 36 -5.86 -8.33 -6.05
C ALA A 36 -4.95 -8.24 -7.28
N GLY A 37 -3.63 -8.26 -7.13
CA GLY A 37 -2.66 -8.17 -8.21
C GLY A 37 -2.58 -6.80 -8.89
N LYS A 38 -3.20 -5.76 -8.33
CA LYS A 38 -3.29 -4.41 -8.94
C LYS A 38 -2.10 -3.52 -8.64
N ALA A 39 -1.32 -3.86 -7.62
CA ALA A 39 -0.16 -3.12 -7.19
C ALA A 39 1.05 -4.03 -7.00
N ILE A 40 2.22 -3.42 -6.91
CA ILE A 40 3.49 -4.05 -6.53
C ILE A 40 4.04 -3.36 -5.28
N VAL A 41 4.78 -4.11 -4.47
CA VAL A 41 5.55 -3.56 -3.36
C VAL A 41 6.78 -2.86 -3.91
N VAL A 42 7.02 -1.63 -3.45
CA VAL A 42 8.21 -0.85 -3.79
C VAL A 42 9.16 -0.82 -2.60
N GLU A 43 8.61 -0.71 -1.40
CA GLU A 43 9.37 -0.69 -0.15
C GLU A 43 8.57 -1.37 0.97
N GLU A 44 9.28 -2.13 1.81
CA GLU A 44 8.74 -2.81 2.98
C GLU A 44 9.05 -2.03 4.25
N SER A 45 8.11 -2.03 5.21
CA SER A 45 8.28 -1.32 6.49
C SER A 45 9.06 -2.11 7.55
N GLY A 46 9.46 -3.35 7.26
CA GLY A 46 10.05 -4.29 8.23
C GLY A 46 9.06 -4.83 9.28
N LYS A 47 7.78 -4.48 9.17
CA LYS A 47 6.70 -4.98 10.05
C LYS A 47 5.90 -6.06 9.34
N PHE A 48 5.19 -6.86 10.12
CA PHE A 48 4.40 -7.98 9.60
C PHE A 48 2.97 -7.96 10.16
N ILE A 49 2.01 -8.32 9.32
CA ILE A 49 0.67 -8.75 9.74
C ILE A 49 0.69 -10.26 9.84
N ARG A 50 0.22 -10.78 10.96
CA ARG A 50 0.12 -12.22 11.20
C ARG A 50 -1.32 -12.69 11.05
N THR A 51 -1.52 -13.78 10.30
CA THR A 51 -2.75 -14.56 10.29
C THR A 51 -2.59 -15.78 11.20
N VAL A 52 -3.62 -16.62 11.31
CA VAL A 52 -3.55 -17.85 12.12
C VAL A 52 -2.42 -18.77 11.64
N ARG A 53 -2.09 -18.77 10.34
CA ARG A 53 -1.17 -19.74 9.73
C ARG A 53 0.03 -19.11 9.02
N ASP A 54 0.04 -17.80 8.83
CA ASP A 54 1.01 -17.14 7.94
C ASP A 54 1.35 -15.72 8.42
N GLN A 55 2.37 -15.11 7.83
CA GLN A 55 2.74 -13.72 8.04
C GLN A 55 2.98 -13.00 6.71
N PHE A 56 2.50 -11.76 6.62
CA PHE A 56 2.63 -10.91 5.45
C PHE A 56 3.42 -9.66 5.81
N SER A 57 4.44 -9.33 5.01
CA SER A 57 5.18 -8.07 5.18
C SER A 57 4.26 -6.88 4.92
N VAL A 58 4.36 -5.86 5.77
CA VAL A 58 3.61 -4.61 5.65
C VAL A 58 4.40 -3.66 4.76
N PRO A 59 3.84 -3.21 3.62
CA PRO A 59 4.52 -2.26 2.76
C PRO A 59 4.57 -0.86 3.39
N SER A 60 5.66 -0.12 3.18
CA SER A 60 5.70 1.34 3.39
C SER A 60 5.34 2.08 2.11
N VAL A 61 5.65 1.51 0.93
CA VAL A 61 5.36 2.09 -0.38
C VAL A 61 4.89 1.01 -1.36
N ILE A 62 3.81 1.29 -2.10
CA ILE A 62 3.34 0.46 -3.21
C ILE A 62 3.10 1.30 -4.46
N ALA A 63 3.17 0.69 -5.64
CA ALA A 63 2.85 1.33 -6.91
C ALA A 63 1.75 0.55 -7.64
N LEU A 64 0.81 1.24 -8.28
CA LEU A 64 -0.15 0.60 -9.18
C LEU A 64 0.57 0.00 -10.39
N ARG A 65 0.08 -1.14 -10.90
CA ARG A 65 0.61 -1.72 -12.14
C ARG A 65 0.26 -0.92 -13.39
N THR A 66 -0.85 -0.19 -13.33
CA THR A 66 -1.37 0.60 -14.44
C THR A 66 -1.34 2.08 -14.09
N TYR A 67 -1.02 2.91 -15.06
CA TYR A 67 -1.16 4.35 -14.95
C TYR A 67 -2.63 4.73 -14.73
N ILE A 68 -2.89 5.56 -13.73
CA ILE A 68 -4.19 6.18 -13.49
C ILE A 68 -4.04 7.69 -13.59
N ASN A 69 -4.78 8.31 -14.51
CA ASN A 69 -4.91 9.76 -14.55
C ASN A 69 -5.89 10.19 -13.45
N VAL A 70 -5.37 10.71 -12.34
CA VAL A 70 -6.19 11.25 -11.26
C VAL A 70 -6.44 12.74 -11.55
N PRO A 71 -7.71 13.18 -11.70
CA PRO A 71 -8.02 14.60 -11.84
C PRO A 71 -7.47 15.36 -10.62
N ARG A 72 -6.54 16.29 -10.85
CA ARG A 72 -5.98 17.11 -9.77
C ARG A 72 -7.11 17.93 -9.15
N ARG A 73 -7.49 17.60 -7.91
CA ARG A 73 -8.33 18.48 -7.10
C ARG A 73 -7.49 19.74 -6.86
N ARG A 74 -7.92 20.88 -7.40
CA ARG A 74 -7.32 22.17 -7.08
C ARG A 74 -7.39 22.33 -5.56
N ALA A 75 -6.23 22.56 -4.94
CA ALA A 75 -6.12 22.92 -3.53
C ALA A 75 -6.61 24.36 -3.33
#